data_AF-A0A381FC17-F1
#
_entry.id   AF-A0A381FC17-F1
#
_cell.length_a   1.000
_cell.length_b   1.000
_cell.length_c   1.000
_cell.angle_alpha   90.00
_cell.angle_beta   90.00
_cell.angle_gamma   90.00
#
_symmetry.space_group_name_H-M   'P 1'
#
loop_
_entity.id
_entity.type
_entity.pdbx_description
1 polymer ?
#
loop_
_entity_poly.entity_id
_entity_poly.type
_entity_poly.pdbx_seq_one_letter_code
_entity_poly.pdbx_strand_id
1 'polypeptide(L)'
;MKIYLAFLLTIFSQVVFAQINDGNIRLKTLQKSNIGKNYVYGKWNGKGGMETHLTYLGNVKTKKGKTYKIMTSVWLWGLSRRATNKILIFNNLNQYIGEYSVTMISDLPKKLKNGILIFENKNNDCDQKVSSKINFKNGIPKEFFRECKKGSGGIYEFYSF
;
A
#
# COMPACT_ATOMS: atom_id res chain seq x y z
N MET A 1 -44.70 -31.20 -16.01
CA MET A 1 -44.42 -29.78 -15.70
C MET A 1 -43.85 -29.66 -14.27
N LYS A 2 -42.62 -30.12 -14.02
CA LYS A 2 -42.04 -30.15 -12.65
C LYS A 2 -40.49 -30.13 -12.62
N ILE A 3 -39.81 -29.56 -13.63
CA ILE A 3 -38.33 -29.52 -13.67
C ILE A 3 -37.75 -28.12 -13.89
N TYR A 4 -38.54 -27.13 -14.29
CA TYR A 4 -38.00 -25.79 -14.59
C TYR A 4 -37.76 -24.88 -13.37
N LEU A 5 -38.12 -25.30 -12.15
CA LEU A 5 -38.01 -24.44 -10.96
C LEU A 5 -36.67 -24.52 -10.24
N ALA A 6 -35.79 -25.48 -10.58
CA ALA A 6 -34.51 -25.65 -9.90
C ALA A 6 -33.35 -24.84 -10.53
N PHE A 7 -33.51 -24.37 -11.78
CA PHE A 7 -32.43 -23.67 -12.50
C PHE A 7 -32.37 -22.16 -12.21
N LEU A 8 -33.39 -21.59 -11.54
CA LEU A 8 -33.42 -20.17 -11.21
C LEU A 8 -32.65 -19.82 -9.93
N LEU A 9 -32.20 -20.82 -9.15
CA LEU A 9 -31.58 -20.63 -7.83
C LEU A 9 -30.05 -20.63 -7.85
N THR A 10 -29.40 -20.83 -9.00
CA THR A 10 -27.93 -20.85 -9.12
C THR A 10 -27.32 -19.57 -9.69
N ILE A 11 -28.13 -18.63 -10.19
CA ILE A 11 -27.63 -17.37 -10.80
C ILE A 11 -27.47 -16.25 -9.76
N PHE A 12 -28.00 -16.43 -8.54
CA PHE A 12 -27.75 -15.54 -7.41
C PHE A 12 -26.55 -16.01 -6.58
N SER A 13 -25.47 -16.45 -7.24
CA SER A 13 -24.16 -16.49 -6.58
C SER A 13 -23.82 -15.04 -6.25
N GLN A 14 -23.99 -14.74 -4.96
CA GLN A 14 -23.81 -13.43 -4.39
C GLN A 14 -22.50 -12.85 -4.90
N VAL A 15 -22.60 -11.71 -5.58
CA VAL A 15 -21.45 -10.85 -5.84
C VAL A 15 -20.99 -10.40 -4.47
N VAL A 16 -20.04 -11.12 -3.88
CA VAL A 16 -19.47 -10.76 -2.58
C VAL A 16 -18.61 -9.53 -2.82
N PHE A 17 -19.21 -8.35 -2.68
CA PHE A 17 -18.59 -7.01 -2.76
C PHE A 17 -17.59 -6.74 -1.62
N ALA A 18 -16.89 -7.75 -1.09
CA ALA A 18 -16.00 -7.59 0.05
C ALA A 18 -14.63 -6.98 -0.31
N GLN A 19 -14.26 -6.86 -1.59
CA GLN A 19 -12.94 -6.34 -2.00
C GLN A 19 -12.97 -5.03 -2.81
N ILE A 20 -14.15 -4.43 -3.05
CA ILE A 20 -14.30 -3.32 -4.01
C ILE A 20 -14.05 -1.94 -3.39
N ASN A 21 -14.11 -1.79 -2.06
CA ASN A 21 -13.98 -0.47 -1.42
C ASN A 21 -12.54 0.11 -1.49
N ASP A 22 -11.53 -0.75 -1.46
CA ASP A 22 -10.12 -0.35 -1.41
C ASP A 22 -9.67 0.46 -2.63
N GLY A 23 -10.13 0.09 -3.84
CA GLY A 23 -9.78 0.79 -5.07
C GLY A 23 -10.27 2.25 -5.08
N ASN A 24 -11.51 2.47 -4.64
CA ASN A 24 -12.13 3.79 -4.65
C ASN A 24 -11.45 4.78 -3.70
N ILE A 25 -11.11 4.35 -2.48
CA ILE A 25 -10.43 5.22 -1.51
C ILE A 25 -8.98 5.54 -1.94
N ARG A 26 -8.30 4.59 -2.61
CA ARG A 26 -6.97 4.80 -3.21
C ARG A 26 -7.04 5.83 -4.33
N LEU A 27 -7.98 5.66 -5.26
CA LEU A 27 -8.20 6.59 -6.37
C LEU A 27 -8.53 7.99 -5.85
N LYS A 28 -9.47 8.09 -4.91
CA LYS A 28 -9.85 9.36 -4.26
C LYS A 28 -8.65 10.05 -3.60
N THR A 29 -7.78 9.30 -2.95
CA THR A 29 -6.56 9.83 -2.32
C THR A 29 -5.56 10.34 -3.35
N LEU A 30 -5.36 9.59 -4.45
CA LEU A 30 -4.49 10.01 -5.56
C LEU A 30 -5.01 11.26 -6.25
N GLN A 31 -6.32 11.36 -6.51
CA GLN A 31 -6.93 12.52 -7.17
C GLN A 31 -6.77 13.80 -6.37
N LYS A 32 -6.83 13.73 -5.03
CA LYS A 32 -6.55 14.89 -4.16
C LYS A 32 -5.12 15.41 -4.29
N SER A 33 -4.17 14.59 -4.75
CA SER A 33 -2.77 14.96 -5.04
C SER A 33 -2.00 15.64 -3.89
N ASN A 34 -2.49 15.54 -2.65
CA ASN A 34 -1.87 16.16 -1.48
C ASN A 34 -0.72 15.27 -0.96
N ILE A 35 0.51 15.62 -1.36
CA ILE A 35 1.72 14.88 -1.00
C ILE A 35 1.95 14.92 0.52
N GLY A 36 2.21 13.76 1.12
CA GLY A 36 2.52 13.59 2.53
C GLY A 36 1.32 13.71 3.48
N LYS A 37 0.12 14.02 2.97
CA LYS A 37 -1.11 14.09 3.79
C LYS A 37 -1.67 12.68 4.02
N ASN A 38 -1.90 12.35 5.29
CA ASN A 38 -2.58 11.11 5.67
C ASN A 38 -4.10 11.27 5.59
N TYR A 39 -4.77 10.32 4.94
CA TYR A 39 -6.23 10.21 4.90
C TYR A 39 -6.66 8.93 5.58
N VAL A 40 -7.60 9.06 6.51
CA VAL A 40 -8.17 7.93 7.25
C VAL A 40 -9.57 7.65 6.70
N TYR A 41 -9.83 6.39 6.35
CA TYR A 41 -11.11 5.89 5.86
C TYR A 41 -11.61 4.78 6.76
N GLY A 42 -12.91 4.80 7.08
CA GLY A 42 -13.46 3.87 8.06
C GLY A 42 -13.12 4.27 9.50
N LYS A 43 -13.42 3.38 10.43
CA LYS A 43 -13.15 3.56 11.85
C LYS A 43 -12.99 2.19 12.49
N TRP A 44 -11.83 1.96 13.08
CA TRP A 44 -11.59 0.76 13.88
C TRP A 44 -11.82 1.06 15.35
N ASN A 45 -12.40 0.11 16.09
CA ASN A 45 -12.50 0.20 17.55
C ASN A 45 -12.41 -1.20 18.19
N GLY A 46 -12.36 -1.26 19.53
CA GLY A 46 -12.23 -2.52 20.27
C GLY A 46 -13.39 -3.51 20.08
N LYS A 47 -14.52 -3.08 19.50
CA LYS A 47 -15.64 -3.95 19.11
C LYS A 47 -15.53 -4.44 17.66
N GLY A 48 -14.46 -4.07 16.94
CA GLY A 48 -14.20 -4.44 15.55
C GLY A 48 -14.23 -3.26 14.57
N GLY A 49 -14.48 -3.58 13.30
CA GLY A 49 -14.44 -2.62 12.19
C GLY A 49 -13.11 -2.67 11.42
N MET A 50 -13.00 -1.77 10.45
CA MET A 50 -11.82 -1.61 9.59
C MET A 50 -11.49 -0.14 9.41
N GLU A 51 -10.21 0.17 9.33
CA GLU A 51 -9.71 1.52 9.13
C GLU A 51 -8.49 1.50 8.21
N THR A 52 -8.51 2.32 7.17
CA THR A 52 -7.42 2.38 6.18
C THR A 52 -6.81 3.78 6.17
N HIS A 53 -5.51 3.84 6.42
CA HIS A 53 -4.71 5.06 6.37
C HIS A 53 -3.93 5.08 5.07
N LEU A 54 -4.18 6.09 4.24
CA LEU A 54 -3.53 6.27 2.95
C LEU A 54 -2.74 7.57 2.92
N THR A 55 -1.47 7.49 2.54
CA THR A 55 -0.62 8.67 2.33
C THR A 55 -0.01 8.63 0.94
N TYR A 56 -0.34 9.60 0.09
CA TYR A 56 0.30 9.77 -1.21
C TYR A 56 1.68 10.41 -1.02
N LEU A 57 2.76 9.76 -1.49
CA LEU A 57 4.13 10.24 -1.31
C LEU A 57 4.64 11.10 -2.47
N GLY A 58 3.92 11.11 -3.59
CA GLY A 58 4.33 11.83 -4.80
C GLY A 58 4.52 10.90 -6.00
N ASN A 59 5.08 11.46 -7.07
CA ASN A 59 5.38 10.72 -8.29
C ASN A 59 6.88 10.77 -8.63
N VAL A 60 7.31 9.82 -9.45
CA VAL A 60 8.67 9.72 -9.98
C VAL A 60 8.60 9.39 -11.47
N LYS A 61 9.30 10.20 -12.28
CA LYS A 61 9.57 9.90 -13.68
C LYS A 61 10.89 9.15 -13.79
N THR A 62 10.85 7.96 -14.38
CA THR A 62 12.04 7.15 -14.64
C THR A 62 12.85 7.72 -15.79
N LYS A 63 14.13 7.32 -15.88
CA LYS A 63 14.99 7.61 -17.04
C LYS A 63 14.42 7.09 -18.36
N LYS A 64 13.62 6.02 -18.31
CA LYS A 64 12.92 5.42 -19.47
C LYS A 64 11.58 6.11 -19.77
N GLY A 65 11.27 7.25 -19.15
CA GLY A 65 10.06 8.03 -19.40
C GLY A 65 8.79 7.55 -18.68
N LYS A 66 8.77 6.35 -18.10
CA LYS A 66 7.63 5.86 -17.29
C LYS A 66 7.47 6.69 -16.03
N THR A 67 6.23 7.00 -15.65
CA THR A 67 5.90 7.75 -14.43
C THR A 67 5.14 6.85 -13.46
N TYR A 68 5.60 6.81 -12.21
CA TYR A 68 4.98 6.07 -11.13
C TYR A 68 4.51 7.01 -10.02
N LYS A 69 3.35 6.69 -9.45
CA LYS A 69 2.78 7.33 -8.25
C LYS A 69 2.93 6.36 -7.09
N ILE A 70 3.43 6.84 -5.96
CA ILE A 70 3.75 6.01 -4.79
C ILE A 70 2.84 6.42 -3.64
N MET A 71 2.23 5.44 -2.97
CA MET A 71 1.37 5.62 -1.81
C MET A 71 1.73 4.60 -0.73
N THR A 72 1.60 4.97 0.54
CA THR A 72 1.62 4.01 1.64
C THR A 72 0.20 3.71 2.09
N SER A 73 -0.06 2.45 2.46
CA SER A 73 -1.34 1.97 2.96
C SER A 73 -1.11 1.21 4.27
N VAL A 74 -1.86 1.59 5.30
CA VAL A 74 -2.01 0.82 6.54
C VAL A 74 -3.47 0.44 6.67
N TRP A 75 -3.78 -0.84 6.55
CA TRP A 75 -5.12 -1.35 6.76
C TRP A 75 -5.20 -2.03 8.13
N LEU A 76 -5.97 -1.42 9.03
CA LEU A 76 -6.25 -1.92 10.37
C LEU A 76 -7.53 -2.76 10.35
N TRP A 77 -7.45 -3.98 10.89
CA TRP A 77 -8.55 -4.94 10.84
C TRP A 77 -8.52 -5.93 12.00
N GLY A 78 -9.65 -6.62 12.18
CA GLY A 78 -9.82 -7.66 13.20
C GLY A 78 -9.91 -7.11 14.63
N LEU A 79 -10.30 -7.97 15.57
CA LEU A 79 -10.50 -7.57 16.97
C LEU A 79 -9.19 -7.20 17.69
N SER A 80 -8.06 -7.76 17.26
CA SER A 80 -6.73 -7.49 17.82
C SER A 80 -5.99 -6.33 17.16
N ARG A 81 -6.67 -5.51 16.34
CA ARG A 81 -6.07 -4.35 15.65
C ARG A 81 -4.85 -4.73 14.80
N ARG A 82 -4.97 -5.81 14.02
CA ARG A 82 -3.92 -6.21 13.08
C ARG A 82 -3.73 -5.14 12.02
N ALA A 83 -2.52 -5.03 11.48
CA ALA A 83 -2.17 -4.07 10.44
C ALA A 83 -1.57 -4.79 9.23
N THR A 84 -2.12 -4.52 8.05
CA THR A 84 -1.52 -4.89 6.76
C THR A 84 -0.90 -3.64 6.15
N ASN A 85 0.43 -3.65 6.00
CA ASN A 85 1.21 -2.48 5.59
C ASN A 85 1.74 -2.67 4.17
N LYS A 86 1.47 -1.70 3.29
CA LYS A 86 1.82 -1.80 1.88
C LYS A 86 2.39 -0.50 1.32
N ILE A 87 3.37 -0.62 0.44
CA ILE A 87 3.81 0.45 -0.46
C ILE A 87 3.16 0.17 -1.81
N LEU A 88 2.16 0.95 -2.17
CA LEU A 88 1.36 0.79 -3.38
C LEU A 88 1.94 1.62 -4.53
N ILE A 89 2.07 1.01 -5.70
CA ILE A 89 2.60 1.64 -6.91
C ILE A 89 1.51 1.73 -7.97
N PHE A 90 1.35 2.93 -8.54
CA PHE A 90 0.40 3.21 -9.61
C PHE A 90 1.11 3.84 -10.81
N ASN A 91 0.53 3.73 -12.01
CA ASN A 91 1.01 4.47 -13.17
C ASN A 91 0.50 5.93 -13.17
N ASN A 92 0.82 6.68 -14.23
CA ASN A 92 0.34 8.06 -14.40
C ASN A 92 -1.19 8.18 -14.46
N LEU A 93 -1.87 7.15 -14.98
CA LEU A 93 -3.33 7.05 -15.09
C LEU A 93 -4.02 6.61 -13.79
N ASN A 94 -3.30 6.55 -12.66
CA ASN A 94 -3.79 6.01 -11.38
C ASN A 94 -4.17 4.52 -11.41
N GLN A 95 -3.73 3.77 -12.42
CA GLN A 95 -3.94 2.32 -12.45
C GLN A 95 -2.93 1.66 -11.53
N TYR A 96 -3.40 0.75 -10.69
CA TYR A 96 -2.58 0.00 -9.77
C TYR A 96 -1.67 -0.97 -10.54
N ILE A 97 -0.37 -0.96 -10.24
CA ILE A 97 0.65 -1.79 -10.90
C ILE A 97 1.07 -2.95 -9.99
N GLY A 98 1.16 -2.70 -8.69
CA GLY A 98 1.72 -3.64 -7.74
C GLY A 98 2.11 -2.99 -6.43
N GLU A 99 2.71 -3.78 -5.55
CA GLU A 99 2.98 -3.39 -4.18
C GLU A 99 4.21 -4.07 -3.58
N TYR A 100 4.73 -3.47 -2.51
CA TYR A 100 5.58 -4.15 -1.53
C TYR A 100 4.77 -4.34 -0.25
N SER A 101 4.72 -5.56 0.28
CA SER A 101 4.17 -5.81 1.62
C SER A 101 5.29 -5.66 2.64
N VAL A 102 5.12 -4.76 3.61
CA VAL A 102 6.10 -4.54 4.68
C VAL A 102 5.58 -5.01 6.03
N THR A 103 6.47 -5.37 6.93
CA THR A 103 6.11 -6.04 8.19
C THR A 103 5.40 -5.09 9.14
N MET A 104 6.03 -3.96 9.48
CA MET A 104 5.53 -3.01 10.46
C MET A 104 5.17 -1.66 9.81
N ILE A 105 4.33 -0.87 10.49
CA ILE A 105 4.02 0.52 10.07
C ILE A 105 5.31 1.36 10.04
N SER A 106 6.24 1.12 10.97
CA SER A 106 7.56 1.75 10.99
C SER A 106 8.38 1.46 9.73
N ASP A 107 8.06 0.39 9.01
CA ASP A 107 8.78 -0.05 7.82
C ASP A 107 8.32 0.64 6.55
N LEU A 108 7.25 1.44 6.65
CA LEU A 108 6.79 2.28 5.55
C LEU A 108 7.73 3.47 5.34
N PRO A 109 7.93 3.87 4.08
CA PRO A 109 8.73 5.04 3.74
C PRO A 109 8.06 6.33 4.23
N LYS A 110 8.88 7.29 4.67
CA LYS A 110 8.38 8.58 5.14
C LYS A 110 8.00 9.50 3.99
N LYS A 111 8.80 9.51 2.92
CA LYS A 111 8.64 10.45 1.79
C LYS A 111 9.35 9.97 0.54
N LEU A 112 8.92 10.50 -0.60
CA LEU A 112 9.62 10.42 -1.87
C LEU A 112 10.24 11.79 -2.15
N LYS A 113 11.56 11.85 -2.36
CA LYS A 113 12.26 13.09 -2.73
C LYS A 113 13.19 12.81 -3.90
N ASN A 114 13.04 13.56 -4.99
CA ASN A 114 13.87 13.44 -6.20
C ASN A 114 13.97 11.99 -6.72
N GLY A 115 12.87 11.24 -6.72
CA GLY A 115 12.84 9.84 -7.15
C GLY A 115 13.51 8.85 -6.20
N ILE A 116 13.88 9.28 -5.00
CA ILE A 116 14.43 8.44 -3.93
C ILE A 116 13.37 8.30 -2.84
N LEU A 117 12.97 7.07 -2.56
CA LEU A 117 12.07 6.70 -1.49
C LEU A 117 12.89 6.57 -0.20
N ILE A 118 12.55 7.39 0.81
CA ILE A 118 13.34 7.55 2.03
C ILE A 118 12.60 6.89 3.19
N PHE A 119 13.29 5.96 3.85
CA PHE A 119 12.84 5.26 5.04
C PHE A 119 13.54 5.82 6.27
N GLU A 120 12.79 5.98 7.35
CA GLU A 120 13.30 6.44 8.64
C GLU A 120 13.05 5.34 9.67
N ASN A 121 14.04 5.02 10.49
CA ASN A 121 13.88 4.09 11.60
C ASN A 121 13.30 4.86 12.79
N LYS A 122 11.98 4.71 13.01
CA LYS A 122 11.24 5.41 14.06
C LYS A 122 10.95 4.57 15.30
N ASN A 123 11.16 3.26 15.22
CA ASN A 123 11.01 2.35 16.35
C ASN A 123 12.30 2.34 17.18
N ASN A 124 12.18 2.08 18.49
CA ASN A 124 13.33 1.95 19.39
C ASN A 124 14.16 0.69 19.10
N ASP A 125 13.59 -0.26 18.35
CA ASP A 125 14.24 -1.53 18.00
C ASP A 125 15.21 -1.40 16.82
N CYS A 126 15.17 -0.30 16.06
CA CYS A 126 16.14 0.00 14.99
C CYS A 126 17.02 1.20 15.35
N ASP A 127 18.19 1.29 14.72
CA ASP A 127 19.07 2.45 14.86
C ASP A 127 18.45 3.64 14.12
N GLN A 128 18.05 4.66 14.87
CA GLN A 128 17.40 5.87 14.35
C GLN A 128 18.34 6.72 13.48
N LYS A 129 19.67 6.51 13.56
CA LYS A 129 20.65 7.17 12.71
C LYS A 129 20.75 6.54 11.31
N VAL A 130 20.22 5.32 11.15
CA VAL A 130 20.21 4.59 9.88
C VAL A 130 18.97 4.98 9.09
N SER A 131 19.17 5.27 7.80
CA SER A 131 18.10 5.56 6.85
C SER A 131 18.33 4.77 5.56
N SER A 132 17.33 4.00 5.11
CA SER A 132 17.38 3.35 3.80
C SER A 132 16.86 4.28 2.70
N LYS A 133 17.52 4.27 1.55
CA LYS A 133 17.21 5.13 0.40
C LYS A 133 17.09 4.28 -0.86
N ILE A 134 15.88 4.17 -1.39
CA ILE A 134 15.59 3.30 -2.53
C ILE A 134 15.34 4.16 -3.76
N ASN A 135 16.10 3.92 -4.83
CA ASN A 135 16.06 4.76 -6.03
C ASN A 135 15.07 4.21 -7.07
N PHE A 136 14.01 4.96 -7.34
CA PHE A 136 12.98 4.63 -8.34
C PHE A 136 13.25 5.23 -9.72
N LYS A 137 14.32 6.03 -9.92
CA LYS A 137 14.61 6.66 -11.22
C LYS A 137 14.94 5.63 -12.31
N ASN A 138 15.43 4.45 -11.95
CA ASN A 138 15.78 3.40 -12.92
C ASN A 138 14.63 2.41 -13.18
N GLY A 139 13.47 2.58 -12.52
CA GLY A 139 12.35 1.64 -12.55
C GLY A 139 11.89 1.27 -11.15
N ILE A 140 10.91 0.36 -11.06
CA ILE A 140 10.49 -0.25 -9.80
C ILE A 140 11.51 -1.34 -9.45
N PRO A 141 12.22 -1.27 -8.31
CA PRO A 141 13.12 -2.35 -7.89
C PRO A 141 12.37 -3.67 -7.68
N LYS A 142 12.93 -4.80 -8.12
CA LYS A 142 12.32 -6.12 -7.85
C LYS A 142 12.24 -6.42 -6.36
N GLU A 143 13.23 -5.98 -5.62
CA GLU A 143 13.31 -6.05 -4.17
C GLU A 143 14.13 -4.88 -3.64
N PHE A 144 14.09 -4.66 -2.33
CA PHE A 144 15.04 -3.79 -1.66
C PHE A 144 15.33 -4.26 -0.24
N PHE A 145 16.55 -3.98 0.23
CA PHE A 145 16.93 -4.15 1.61
C PHE A 145 16.66 -2.86 2.41
N ARG A 146 15.96 -3.00 3.53
CA ARG A 146 15.75 -1.94 4.51
C ARG A 146 16.55 -2.26 5.76
N GLU A 147 17.58 -1.45 5.98
CA GLU A 147 18.48 -1.59 7.12
C GLU A 147 17.85 -1.07 8.42
N CYS A 148 17.88 -1.91 9.44
CA CYS A 148 17.45 -1.59 10.80
C CYS A 148 18.66 -1.25 11.69
N LYS A 149 19.71 -2.09 11.71
CA LYS A 149 20.91 -1.93 12.55
C LYS A 149 22.15 -2.56 11.91
N LYS A 150 23.22 -1.80 11.66
CA LYS A 150 24.56 -2.32 11.29
C LYS A 150 24.52 -3.50 10.29
N GLY A 151 23.89 -3.33 9.13
CA GLY A 151 23.78 -4.36 8.09
C GLY A 151 22.69 -5.42 8.32
N SER A 152 21.97 -5.39 9.44
CA SER A 152 20.76 -6.21 9.67
C SER A 152 19.50 -5.45 9.30
N GLY A 153 18.49 -6.15 8.79
CA GLY A 153 17.28 -5.54 8.25
C GLY A 153 16.35 -6.53 7.58
N GLY A 154 15.39 -6.01 6.82
CA GLY A 154 14.43 -6.81 6.04
C GLY A 154 14.63 -6.66 4.54
N ILE A 155 14.35 -7.72 3.79
CA ILE A 155 14.23 -7.68 2.33
C ILE A 155 12.74 -7.65 1.99
N TYR A 156 12.34 -6.75 1.11
CA TYR A 156 10.96 -6.65 0.64
C TYR A 156 10.91 -6.76 -0.87
N GLU A 157 10.07 -7.67 -1.35
CA GLU A 157 9.90 -7.98 -2.77
C GLU A 157 8.69 -7.25 -3.37
N PHE A 158 8.81 -6.89 -4.63
CA PHE A 158 7.75 -6.27 -5.42
C PHE A 158 6.88 -7.35 -6.03
N TYR A 159 5.57 -7.25 -5.79
CA TYR A 159 4.57 -8.08 -6.42
C TYR A 159 3.75 -7.27 -7.42
N SER A 160 3.75 -7.68 -8.69
CA SER A 160 2.96 -7.10 -9.77
C SER A 160 1.79 -8.00 -10.17
N PHE A 161 0.70 -7.40 -10.62
CA PHE A 161 -0.49 -8.09 -11.14
C PHE A 161 -0.64 -7.87 -12.64
#